data_AF-A0A367JGJ1-F1
#
_entry.id   AF-A0A367JGJ1-F1
#
_cell.length_a   1.000
_cell.length_b   1.000
_cell.length_c   1.000
_cell.angle_alpha   90.00
_cell.angle_beta   90.00
_cell.angle_gamma   90.00
#
_symmetry.space_group_name_H-M   'P 1'
#
loop_
_entity.id
_entity.type
_entity.pdbx_description
1 polymer ?
#
loop_
_entity_poly.entity_id
_entity_poly.type
_entity_poly.pdbx_seq_one_letter_code
_entity_poly.pdbx_strand_id
1 'polypeptide(L)'
;MLHRVRQPLFTIRHYSTQLTGYRKYAQQFKSKPGSYMTAFAVLHELTAIAPFPVIYYALDASSITIPFSSSLIEEGNKFINKVRVHYGYEQLEPDNKVMIHLVTTYCIVKALLPVRLAASAAMTPMVAEKLISPSVQFIRRRVLSKQ
;
A
#
# COMPACT_ATOMS: atom_id res chain seq x y z
N MET A 1 24.90 7.97 70.93
CA MET A 1 23.93 8.92 70.35
C MET A 1 24.38 9.19 68.90
N LEU A 2 23.82 8.46 67.94
CA LEU A 2 24.35 8.38 66.56
C LEU A 2 23.81 9.54 65.70
N HIS A 3 24.71 10.34 65.14
CA HIS A 3 24.43 11.39 64.15
C HIS A 3 23.89 10.76 62.86
N ARG A 4 22.61 11.00 62.55
CA ARG A 4 21.98 10.60 61.30
C ARG A 4 22.35 11.60 60.21
N VAL A 5 23.40 11.28 59.45
CA VAL A 5 23.77 11.98 58.21
C VAL A 5 22.60 11.88 57.22
N ARG A 6 21.95 13.02 56.93
CA ARG A 6 20.96 13.13 55.85
C ARG A 6 21.69 12.91 54.52
N GLN A 7 21.45 11.79 53.87
CA GLN A 7 21.90 11.60 52.48
C GLN A 7 21.08 12.52 51.56
N PRO A 8 21.72 13.31 50.68
CA PRO A 8 20.99 14.02 49.65
C PRO A 8 20.42 12.98 48.68
N LEU A 9 19.10 12.95 48.58
CA LEU A 9 18.35 12.16 47.62
C LEU A 9 18.65 12.70 46.22
N PHE A 10 19.76 12.28 45.61
CA PHE A 10 20.11 12.59 44.24
C PHE A 10 19.14 11.85 43.32
N THR A 11 17.94 12.40 43.17
CA THR A 11 16.95 11.91 42.22
C THR A 11 17.45 12.29 40.84
N ILE A 12 18.14 11.35 40.17
CA ILE A 12 18.47 11.48 38.76
C ILE A 12 17.15 11.51 38.01
N ARG A 13 16.67 12.72 37.68
CA ARG A 13 15.53 12.93 36.81
C ARG A 13 15.95 12.47 35.42
N HIS A 14 15.64 11.22 35.08
CA HIS A 14 15.79 10.72 33.71
C HIS A 14 14.91 11.58 32.80
N TYR A 15 15.51 12.60 32.18
CA TYR A 15 14.92 13.27 31.04
C TYR A 15 14.93 12.26 29.90
N SER A 16 13.83 11.50 29.76
CA SER A 16 13.56 10.78 28.53
C SER A 16 13.37 11.84 27.45
N THR A 17 14.42 12.11 26.66
CA THR A 17 14.35 13.04 25.54
C THR A 17 13.26 12.54 24.59
N GLN A 18 12.09 13.16 24.63
CA GLN A 18 10.99 12.83 23.72
C GLN A 18 11.46 13.14 22.30
N LEU A 19 11.60 12.10 21.48
CA LEU A 19 12.03 12.26 20.10
C LEU A 19 10.88 12.87 19.31
N THR A 20 11.15 13.99 18.64
CA THR A 20 10.18 14.72 17.84
C THR A 20 10.49 14.60 16.34
N GLY A 21 9.44 14.76 15.53
CA GLY A 21 9.53 14.76 14.06
C GLY A 21 10.08 13.46 13.46
N TYR A 22 10.92 13.59 12.43
CA TYR A 22 11.49 12.47 11.67
C TYR A 22 12.36 11.52 12.51
N ARG A 23 12.98 12.02 13.58
CA ARG A 23 13.83 11.20 14.47
C ARG A 23 13.02 10.11 15.19
N LYS A 24 11.76 10.39 15.51
CA LYS A 24 10.83 9.41 16.10
C LYS A 24 10.56 8.29 15.11
N TYR A 25 10.18 8.62 13.88
CA TYR A 25 9.87 7.62 12.84
C TYR A 25 11.10 6.76 12.50
N ALA A 26 12.28 7.38 12.39
CA ALA A 26 13.53 6.66 12.16
C ALA A 26 13.86 5.68 13.29
N GLN A 27 13.67 6.08 14.55
CA GLN A 27 13.90 5.21 15.70
C GLN A 27 12.85 4.09 15.80
N GLN A 28 11.59 4.37 15.49
CA GLN A 28 10.53 3.36 15.45
C GLN A 28 10.78 2.31 14.36
N PHE A 29 11.18 2.74 13.16
CA PHE A 29 11.57 1.86 12.08
C PHE A 29 12.71 0.92 12.51
N LYS A 30 13.77 1.48 13.12
CA LYS A 30 14.92 0.70 13.63
C LYS A 30 14.49 -0.33 14.68
N SER A 31 13.50 -0.01 15.51
CA SER A 31 13.03 -0.90 16.57
C SER A 31 12.14 -2.06 16.07
N LYS A 32 11.44 -1.89 14.94
CA LYS A 32 10.49 -2.86 14.39
C LYS A 32 10.54 -2.91 12.85
N PRO A 33 11.69 -3.28 12.25
CA PRO A 33 11.89 -3.17 10.79
C PRO A 33 10.90 -4.05 10.01
N GLY A 34 10.59 -5.25 10.50
CA GLY A 34 9.64 -6.16 9.85
C GLY A 34 8.23 -5.58 9.73
N SER A 35 7.67 -5.00 10.81
CA SER A 35 6.31 -4.44 10.77
C SER A 35 6.18 -3.26 9.82
N TYR A 36 7.23 -2.43 9.70
CA TYR A 36 7.25 -1.33 8.74
C TYR A 36 7.36 -1.83 7.30
N MET A 37 8.19 -2.83 7.04
CA MET A 37 8.32 -3.43 5.71
C MET A 37 7.01 -4.11 5.27
N THR A 38 6.36 -4.86 6.16
CA THR A 38 5.04 -5.45 5.89
C THR A 38 3.98 -4.39 5.66
N ALA A 39 3.93 -3.34 6.50
CA ALA A 39 2.98 -2.25 6.33
C ALA A 39 3.17 -1.53 4.99
N PHE A 40 4.42 -1.23 4.61
CA PHE A 40 4.75 -0.62 3.34
C PHE A 40 4.32 -1.50 2.17
N ALA A 41 4.61 -2.81 2.19
CA ALA A 41 4.22 -3.72 1.12
C ALA A 41 2.69 -3.79 0.96
N VAL A 42 1.94 -3.90 2.06
CA VAL A 42 0.46 -3.89 2.01
C VAL A 42 -0.05 -2.58 1.44
N LEU A 43 0.45 -1.44 1.90
CA LEU A 43 0.10 -0.13 1.35
C LEU A 43 0.45 -0.01 -0.14
N HIS A 44 1.62 -0.52 -0.55
CA HIS A 44 2.08 -0.49 -1.92
C HIS A 44 1.14 -1.25 -2.87
N GLU A 45 0.69 -2.42 -2.46
CA GLU A 45 -0.26 -3.25 -3.23
C GLU A 45 -1.66 -2.64 -3.25
N LEU A 46 -2.16 -2.15 -2.11
CA LEU A 46 -3.47 -1.51 -2.04
C LEU A 46 -3.53 -0.25 -2.91
N THR A 47 -2.48 0.55 -2.90
CA THR A 47 -2.36 1.72 -3.79
C THR A 47 -2.09 1.34 -5.25
N ALA A 48 -1.78 0.08 -5.56
CA ALA A 48 -1.75 -0.43 -6.94
C ALA A 48 -3.14 -0.82 -7.44
N ILE A 49 -3.91 -1.51 -6.59
CA ILE A 49 -5.21 -2.10 -6.93
C ILE A 49 -6.30 -1.04 -6.91
N ALA A 50 -6.37 -0.19 -5.88
CA ALA A 50 -7.48 0.73 -5.68
C ALA A 50 -7.66 1.77 -6.80
N PRO A 51 -6.61 2.36 -7.39
CA PRO A 51 -6.77 3.30 -8.50
C PRO A 51 -7.24 2.63 -9.79
N PHE A 52 -7.04 1.32 -9.95
CA PHE A 52 -7.34 0.60 -11.20
C PHE A 52 -8.81 0.75 -11.63
N PRO A 53 -9.83 0.38 -10.82
CA PRO A 53 -11.23 0.58 -11.20
C PRO A 53 -11.59 2.06 -11.34
N VAL A 54 -11.03 2.94 -10.49
CA VAL A 54 -11.32 4.38 -10.53
C VAL A 54 -10.90 4.99 -11.87
N ILE A 55 -9.65 4.72 -12.29
CA ILE A 55 -9.10 5.23 -13.55
C ILE A 55 -9.82 4.58 -14.74
N TYR A 56 -10.09 3.26 -14.69
CA TYR A 56 -10.80 2.57 -15.76
C TYR A 56 -12.18 3.17 -16.00
N TYR A 57 -13.01 3.29 -14.96
CA TYR A 57 -14.36 3.85 -15.10
C TYR A 57 -14.33 5.33 -15.46
N ALA A 58 -13.32 6.09 -15.00
CA ALA A 58 -13.14 7.47 -15.44
C ALA A 58 -12.83 7.55 -16.94
N LEU A 59 -12.00 6.65 -17.48
CA LEU A 59 -11.69 6.59 -18.90
C LEU A 59 -12.88 6.13 -19.75
N ASP A 60 -13.60 5.12 -19.29
CA ASP A 60 -14.78 4.55 -19.97
C ASP A 60 -15.95 5.55 -20.01
N ALA A 61 -16.15 6.31 -18.93
CA ALA A 61 -17.14 7.39 -18.88
C ALA A 61 -16.70 8.65 -19.64
N SER A 62 -15.41 8.79 -19.96
CA SER A 62 -14.89 9.94 -20.69
C SER A 62 -14.97 9.72 -22.19
N SER A 63 -15.34 10.75 -22.95
CA SER A 63 -15.27 10.72 -24.42
C SER A 63 -13.83 10.85 -24.97
N ILE A 64 -12.82 10.51 -24.16
CA ILE A 64 -11.41 10.64 -24.53
C ILE A 64 -11.05 9.48 -25.46
N THR A 65 -10.77 9.81 -26.71
CA THR A 65 -10.23 8.85 -27.67
C THR A 65 -8.73 8.75 -27.47
N ILE A 66 -8.27 7.63 -26.90
CA ILE A 66 -6.84 7.36 -26.82
C ILE A 66 -6.33 7.03 -28.24
N PRO A 67 -5.24 7.66 -28.72
CA PRO A 67 -4.79 7.55 -30.10
C PRO A 67 -4.08 6.22 -30.37
N PHE A 68 -4.83 5.12 -30.38
CA PHE A 68 -4.38 3.83 -30.87
C PHE A 68 -4.93 3.56 -32.26
N SER A 69 -4.19 2.81 -33.08
CA SER A 69 -4.66 2.41 -34.40
C SER A 69 -5.83 1.41 -34.28
N SER A 70 -6.76 1.45 -35.23
CA SER A 70 -7.89 0.51 -35.29
C SER A 70 -7.42 -0.95 -35.37
N SER A 71 -6.30 -1.20 -36.06
CA SER A 71 -5.65 -2.51 -36.12
C SER A 71 -5.26 -3.05 -34.72
N LEU A 72 -4.71 -2.20 -33.85
CA LEU A 72 -4.34 -2.60 -32.48
C LEU A 72 -5.57 -2.87 -31.60
N ILE A 73 -6.68 -2.15 -31.84
CA ILE A 73 -7.94 -2.39 -31.13
C ILE A 73 -8.50 -3.75 -31.53
N GLU A 74 -8.55 -4.05 -32.82
CA GLU A 74 -9.05 -5.32 -33.35
C GLU A 74 -8.20 -6.51 -32.88
N GLU A 75 -6.87 -6.39 -32.97
CA GLU A 75 -5.94 -7.41 -32.50
C GLU A 75 -6.06 -7.65 -31.00
N GLY A 76 -6.20 -6.58 -30.23
CA GLY A 76 -6.46 -6.66 -28.80
C GLY A 76 -7.79 -7.38 -28.48
N ASN A 77 -8.86 -7.01 -29.19
CA ASN A 77 -10.16 -7.63 -29.00
C ASN A 77 -10.15 -9.12 -29.38
N LYS A 78 -9.37 -9.55 -30.38
CA LYS A 78 -9.17 -10.99 -30.66
C LYS A 78 -8.58 -11.74 -29.48
N PHE A 79 -7.59 -11.16 -28.79
CA PHE A 79 -7.00 -11.76 -27.59
C PHE A 79 -8.02 -11.84 -26.44
N ILE A 80 -8.71 -10.74 -26.14
CA ILE A 80 -9.73 -10.71 -25.07
C ILE A 80 -10.89 -11.65 -25.37
N ASN A 81 -11.33 -11.74 -26.63
CA ASN A 81 -12.42 -12.61 -27.05
C ASN A 81 -12.05 -14.09 -26.89
N LYS A 82 -10.80 -14.49 -27.13
CA LYS A 82 -10.35 -15.86 -26.85
C LYS A 82 -10.53 -16.22 -25.37
N VAL A 83 -10.20 -15.29 -24.46
CA VAL A 83 -10.38 -15.48 -23.02
C VAL A 83 -11.87 -15.46 -22.65
N ARG A 84 -12.64 -14.48 -23.14
CA ARG A 84 -14.07 -14.34 -22.85
C ARG A 84 -14.89 -15.55 -23.26
N VAL A 85 -14.70 -16.02 -24.49
CA VAL A 85 -15.39 -17.21 -25.02
C VAL A 85 -15.04 -18.45 -24.20
N HIS A 86 -13.78 -18.58 -23.74
CA HIS A 86 -13.37 -19.69 -22.87
C HIS A 86 -14.13 -19.72 -21.54
N TYR A 87 -14.49 -18.55 -20.99
CA TYR A 87 -15.28 -18.43 -19.77
C TYR A 87 -16.80 -18.32 -20.02
N GLY A 88 -17.26 -18.50 -21.26
CA GLY A 88 -18.69 -18.47 -21.62
C GLY A 88 -19.28 -17.06 -21.77
N TYR A 89 -18.45 -16.02 -21.92
CA TYR A 89 -18.91 -14.65 -22.18
C TYR A 89 -19.04 -14.36 -23.68
N GLU A 90 -19.91 -13.40 -24.01
CA GLU A 90 -20.07 -12.88 -25.37
C GLU A 90 -18.82 -12.16 -25.87
N GLN A 91 -18.59 -12.27 -27.18
CA GLN A 91 -17.51 -11.60 -27.87
C GLN A 91 -17.73 -10.09 -27.86
N LEU A 92 -16.65 -9.35 -27.67
CA LEU A 92 -16.62 -7.90 -27.85
C LEU A 92 -16.67 -7.57 -29.34
N GLU A 93 -17.35 -6.47 -29.66
CA GLU A 93 -17.32 -5.85 -30.99
C GLU A 93 -15.88 -5.50 -31.41
N PRO A 94 -15.55 -5.54 -32.71
CA PRO A 94 -14.19 -5.28 -33.19
C PRO A 94 -13.62 -3.92 -32.79
N ASP A 95 -14.47 -2.90 -32.67
CA ASP A 95 -14.11 -1.52 -32.31
C ASP A 95 -14.22 -1.23 -30.80
N ASN A 96 -14.50 -2.25 -29.98
CA ASN A 96 -14.67 -2.08 -28.56
C ASN A 96 -13.37 -1.63 -27.87
N LYS A 97 -13.46 -0.63 -26.99
CA LYS A 97 -12.31 0.03 -26.37
C LYS A 97 -11.90 -0.56 -25.02
N VAL A 98 -12.55 -1.62 -24.53
CA VAL A 98 -12.28 -2.23 -23.22
C VAL A 98 -10.80 -2.56 -23.04
N MET A 99 -10.17 -3.22 -24.02
CA MET A 99 -8.74 -3.55 -23.91
C MET A 99 -7.86 -2.31 -23.85
N ILE A 100 -8.16 -1.30 -24.65
CA ILE A 100 -7.43 -0.04 -24.67
C ILE A 100 -7.55 0.67 -23.32
N HIS A 101 -8.76 0.78 -22.76
CA HIS A 101 -8.97 1.39 -21.46
C HIS A 101 -8.25 0.63 -20.34
N LEU A 102 -8.18 -0.70 -20.38
CA LEU A 102 -7.38 -1.51 -19.44
C LEU A 102 -5.88 -1.24 -19.57
N VAL A 103 -5.34 -1.22 -20.78
CA VAL A 103 -3.92 -0.94 -21.04
C VAL A 103 -3.57 0.48 -20.61
N THR A 104 -4.37 1.47 -20.99
CA THR A 104 -4.20 2.87 -20.57
C THR A 104 -4.26 3.01 -19.06
N THR A 105 -5.23 2.36 -18.40
CA THR A 105 -5.33 2.33 -16.93
C THR A 105 -4.04 1.81 -16.31
N TYR A 106 -3.53 0.67 -16.79
CA TYR A 106 -2.28 0.10 -16.31
C TYR A 106 -1.09 1.04 -16.49
N CYS A 107 -0.99 1.70 -17.65
CA CYS A 107 0.04 2.69 -17.92
C CYS A 107 -0.04 3.88 -16.96
N ILE A 108 -1.24 4.38 -16.66
CA ILE A 108 -1.45 5.47 -15.69
C ILE A 108 -1.05 5.03 -14.29
N VAL A 109 -1.52 3.86 -13.83
CA VAL A 109 -1.15 3.31 -12.51
C VAL A 109 0.37 3.16 -12.37
N LYS A 110 1.06 2.79 -13.46
CA LYS A 110 2.53 2.76 -13.51
C LYS A 110 3.15 4.15 -13.51
N ALA A 111 2.61 5.11 -14.27
CA ALA A 111 3.10 6.49 -14.24
C ALA A 111 2.96 7.11 -12.83
N LEU A 112 1.97 6.67 -12.05
CA LEU A 112 1.76 7.08 -10.66
C LEU A 112 2.69 6.40 -9.64
N LEU A 113 3.60 5.51 -10.06
CA LEU A 113 4.57 4.84 -9.18
C LEU A 113 5.29 5.78 -8.18
N PRO A 114 5.89 6.92 -8.57
CA PRO A 114 6.57 7.79 -7.61
C PRO A 114 5.61 8.34 -6.54
N VAL A 115 4.41 8.73 -6.94
CA VAL A 115 3.37 9.22 -6.03
C VAL A 115 2.94 8.09 -5.07
N ARG A 116 2.76 6.88 -5.60
CA ARG A 116 2.39 5.69 -4.80
C ARG A 116 3.46 5.33 -3.77
N LEU A 117 4.73 5.37 -4.15
CA LEU A 117 5.85 5.11 -3.24
C LEU A 117 5.91 6.16 -2.13
N ALA A 118 5.78 7.45 -2.47
CA ALA A 118 5.76 8.54 -1.50
C ALA A 118 4.56 8.43 -0.53
N ALA A 119 3.36 8.20 -1.06
CA ALA A 119 2.15 8.04 -0.27
C ALA A 119 2.22 6.81 0.65
N SER A 120 2.70 5.67 0.13
CA SER A 120 2.88 4.44 0.92
C SER A 120 3.90 4.64 2.04
N ALA A 121 5.03 5.29 1.75
CA ALA A 121 6.05 5.59 2.76
C ALA A 121 5.53 6.54 3.84
N ALA A 122 4.78 7.58 3.48
CA ALA A 122 4.19 8.52 4.42
C ALA A 122 3.15 7.87 5.35
N MET A 123 2.35 6.93 4.84
CA MET A 123 1.31 6.22 5.61
C MET A 123 1.84 5.02 6.42
N THR A 124 3.01 4.49 6.06
CA THR A 124 3.62 3.31 6.71
C THR A 124 3.68 3.39 8.25
N PRO A 125 4.15 4.48 8.90
CA PRO A 125 4.22 4.52 10.36
C PRO A 125 2.85 4.33 11.02
N MET A 126 1.80 4.94 10.45
CA MET A 126 0.44 4.82 10.99
C MET A 126 -0.09 3.39 10.85
N VAL A 127 0.14 2.75 9.70
CA VAL A 127 -0.33 1.38 9.43
C VAL A 127 0.47 0.33 10.22
N ALA A 128 1.79 0.49 10.35
CA ALA A 128 2.62 -0.40 11.15
C ALA A 128 2.20 -0.41 12.63
N GLU A 129 1.85 0.75 13.16
CA GLU A 129 1.40 0.90 14.55
C GLU A 129 -0.04 0.44 14.75
N LYS A 130 -0.98 0.87 13.89
CA LYS A 130 -2.42 0.63 14.09
C LYS A 130 -2.91 -0.72 13.58
N LEU A 131 -2.36 -1.24 12.48
CA LEU A 131 -2.87 -2.46 11.83
C LEU A 131 -1.97 -3.67 12.07
N ILE A 132 -0.65 -3.52 11.92
CA ILE A 132 0.27 -4.67 12.00
C ILE A 132 0.57 -5.08 13.44
N SER A 133 0.85 -4.12 14.33
CA SER A 133 1.17 -4.40 15.74
C SER A 133 0.09 -5.24 16.47
N PRO A 134 -1.22 -4.94 16.38
CA PRO A 134 -2.24 -5.77 17.02
C PRO A 134 -2.40 -7.14 16.34
N SER A 135 -2.27 -7.21 15.02
CA SER A 135 -2.37 -8.46 14.26
C SER A 135 -1.26 -9.44 14.63
N VAL A 136 -0.02 -8.96 14.76
CA VAL A 136 1.13 -9.78 15.18
C VAL A 136 0.95 -10.27 16.63
N GLN A 137 0.44 -9.42 17.53
CA GLN A 137 0.15 -9.84 18.91
C GLN A 137 -0.95 -10.90 18.97
N PHE A 138 -1.98 -10.78 18.15
CA PHE A 138 -3.06 -11.76 18.07
C PHE A 138 -2.57 -13.11 17.54
N ILE A 139 -1.78 -13.11 16.45
CA ILE A 139 -1.19 -14.32 15.89
C ILE A 139 -0.25 -14.98 16.90
N ARG A 140 0.64 -14.21 17.54
CA ARG A 140 1.57 -14.71 18.56
C ARG A 140 0.83 -15.36 19.73
N ARG A 141 -0.27 -14.77 20.20
CA ARG A 141 -1.10 -15.37 21.27
C ARG A 141 -1.70 -16.71 20.85
N ARG A 142 -2.15 -16.84 19.61
CA ARG A 142 -2.76 -18.08 19.07
C ARG A 142 -1.75 -19.19 18.79
N VAL A 143 -0.53 -18.84 18.40
CA VAL A 143 0.56 -19.80 18.19
C VAL A 143 1.10 -20.31 19.54
N LEU A 144 1.30 -19.43 20.51
CA LEU A 144 1.79 -19.81 21.84
C LEU A 144 0.75 -20.55 22.68
N SER A 145 -0.55 -20.39 22.42
CA SER A 145 -1.61 -21.18 23.08
C SER A 145 -1.75 -22.62 22.54
N LYS A 146 -0.96 -22.99 21.52
CA LYS A 146 -0.94 -24.34 20.94
C LYS A 146 0.27 -25.18 21.38
N GLN A 147 1.11 -24.65 22.28
CA GLN A 147 2.15 -25.39 22.99
C GLN A 147 1.77 -25.52 24.45
#